data_AF-A0A1W6WZ32-F1
#
_entry.id   AF-A0A1W6WZ32-F1
#
_cell.length_a   1.000
_cell.length_b   1.000
_cell.length_c   1.000
_cell.angle_alpha   90.00
_cell.angle_beta   90.00
_cell.angle_gamma   90.00
#
_symmetry.space_group_name_H-M   'P 1'
#
loop_
_entity.id
_entity.type
_entity.pdbx_description
1 polymer ?
#
loop_
_entity_poly.entity_id
_entity_poly.type
_entity_poly.pdbx_seq_one_letter_code
_entity_poly.pdbx_strand_id
1 'polypeptide(L)'
;MKHIKSTLPIQLFEKKHFNIVVAGRTMATIEILCFDENEYAAQAKIIETNKEVSTAVCNPSCFKTLDDALQEIVNLIDEEIKDNDWVKKTIVNTK
;
A
#
# COMPACT_ATOMS: atom_id res chain seq x y z
N MET A 1 -3.87 16.20 17.91
CA MET A 1 -3.94 15.16 18.97
C MET A 1 -3.13 15.61 20.19
N LYS A 2 -3.50 15.23 21.43
CA LYS A 2 -2.68 15.53 22.62
C LYS A 2 -1.41 14.67 22.57
N HIS A 3 -0.23 15.29 22.66
CA HIS A 3 1.06 14.60 22.57
C HIS A 3 1.27 13.62 23.74
N ILE A 4 1.28 12.32 23.45
CA ILE A 4 1.76 11.28 24.37
C ILE A 4 3.29 11.26 24.26
N LYS A 5 4.01 11.51 25.37
CA LYS A 5 5.48 11.43 25.39
C LYS A 5 5.91 9.97 25.56
N SER A 6 6.62 9.43 24.55
CA SER A 6 7.27 8.12 24.58
C SER A 6 8.78 8.29 24.53
N THR A 7 9.52 7.41 25.23
CA THR A 7 10.99 7.31 25.15
C THR A 7 11.48 6.50 23.94
N LEU A 8 10.58 5.75 23.32
CA LEU A 8 10.79 5.09 22.03
C LEU A 8 10.43 6.07 20.90
N PRO A 9 11.05 5.96 19.71
CA PRO A 9 10.69 6.74 18.52
C PRO A 9 9.34 6.26 17.98
N ILE A 10 8.28 6.49 18.75
CA ILE A 10 6.90 6.13 18.44
C ILE A 10 6.31 7.30 17.69
N GLN A 11 5.81 7.01 16.49
CA GLN A 11 5.00 7.93 15.73
C GLN A 11 3.55 7.45 15.77
N LEU A 12 2.65 8.34 16.17
CA LEU A 12 1.22 8.11 16.08
C LEU A 12 0.75 8.59 14.70
N PHE A 13 -0.09 7.81 14.06
CA PHE A 13 -0.67 8.13 12.76
C PHE A 13 -2.02 7.43 12.61
N GLU A 14 -2.87 7.96 11.74
CA GLU A 14 -4.10 7.29 11.33
C GLU A 14 -3.77 6.24 10.25
N LYS A 15 -4.47 5.10 10.26
CA LYS A 15 -4.36 4.11 9.19
C LYS A 15 -5.64 4.05 8.36
N LYS A 16 -5.49 4.07 7.03
CA LYS A 16 -6.56 3.70 6.09
C LYS A 16 -6.22 2.37 5.43
N HIS A 17 -7.23 1.50 5.30
CA HIS A 17 -7.05 0.15 4.76
C HIS A 17 -7.75 0.03 3.41
N PHE A 18 -7.06 -0.58 2.45
CA PHE A 18 -7.58 -0.85 1.11
C PHE A 18 -7.25 -2.28 0.70
N ASN A 19 -8.02 -2.81 -0.25
CA ASN A 19 -7.82 -4.12 -0.83
C ASN A 19 -7.66 -3.98 -2.35
N ILE A 20 -6.65 -4.64 -2.91
CA ILE A 20 -6.58 -4.84 -4.36
C ILE A 20 -7.31 -6.14 -4.69
N VAL A 21 -8.33 -6.04 -5.53
CA VAL A 21 -9.17 -7.15 -5.95
C VAL A 21 -9.05 -7.34 -7.47
N VAL A 22 -8.69 -8.55 -7.90
CA VAL A 22 -8.62 -8.94 -9.31
C VAL A 22 -9.62 -10.06 -9.56
N ALA A 23 -10.62 -9.79 -10.41
CA ALA A 23 -11.74 -10.70 -10.70
C ALA A 23 -12.39 -11.31 -9.45
N GLY A 24 -12.71 -10.45 -8.47
CA GLY A 24 -13.37 -10.86 -7.22
C GLY A 24 -12.47 -11.54 -6.20
N ARG A 25 -11.17 -11.74 -6.50
CA ARG A 25 -10.18 -12.27 -5.56
C ARG A 25 -9.31 -11.16 -5.02
N THR A 26 -9.24 -11.03 -3.68
CA THR A 26 -8.26 -10.14 -3.05
C THR A 26 -6.85 -10.67 -3.29
N MET A 27 -6.00 -9.84 -3.90
CA MET A 27 -4.61 -10.17 -4.23
C MET A 27 -3.63 -9.53 -3.24
N ALA A 28 -3.95 -8.34 -2.74
CA ALA A 28 -3.13 -7.63 -1.76
C ALA A 28 -3.98 -6.78 -0.83
N THR A 29 -3.47 -6.55 0.38
CA THR A 29 -4.00 -5.59 1.34
C THR A 29 -3.04 -4.41 1.45
N ILE A 30 -3.55 -3.18 1.42
CA ILE A 30 -2.78 -1.94 1.53
C ILE A 30 -3.13 -1.26 2.85
N GLU A 31 -2.12 -0.73 3.53
CA GLU A 31 -2.25 0.23 4.61
C GLU A 31 -1.63 1.55 4.18
N ILE A 32 -2.42 2.63 4.23
CA ILE A 32 -1.92 4.00 4.12
C ILE A 32 -1.76 4.55 5.54
N LEU A 33 -0.55 4.99 5.85
CA LEU A 33 -0.15 5.65 7.08
C LEU A 33 -0.33 7.16 6.86
N CYS A 34 -1.28 7.76 7.56
CA CYS A 34 -1.62 9.19 7.48
C CYS A 34 -1.02 9.90 8.71
N PHE A 35 0.07 10.62 8.49
CA PHE A 35 0.75 11.41 9.52
C PHE A 35 0.17 12.83 9.60
N ASP A 36 0.66 13.62 10.55
CA ASP A 36 0.34 15.04 10.65
C ASP A 36 0.80 15.79 9.38
N GLU A 37 0.22 16.96 9.10
CA GLU A 37 0.59 17.83 7.96
C GLU A 37 0.34 17.25 6.54
N ASN A 38 -0.64 16.35 6.40
CA ASN A 38 -0.96 15.67 5.12
C ASN A 38 0.22 14.88 4.55
N GLU A 39 1.02 14.29 5.43
CA GLU A 39 2.08 13.38 5.02
C GLU A 39 1.57 11.93 5.00
N TYR A 40 1.82 11.23 3.91
CA TYR A 40 1.34 9.87 3.69
C TYR A 40 2.49 8.92 3.37
N ALA A 41 2.42 7.71 3.88
CA ALA A 41 3.23 6.59 3.42
C ALA A 41 2.32 5.38 3.20
N ALA A 42 2.77 4.42 2.38
CA ALA A 42 1.99 3.26 2.05
C ALA A 42 2.82 1.99 2.22
N GLN A 43 2.16 0.94 2.69
CA GLN A 43 2.69 -0.40 2.71
C GLN A 43 1.61 -1.38 2.30
N ALA A 44 2.02 -2.51 1.74
CA ALA A 44 1.10 -3.53 1.31
C ALA A 44 1.67 -4.92 1.51
N LYS A 45 0.75 -5.87 1.62
CA LYS A 45 1.03 -7.30 1.73
C LYS A 45 0.32 -8.05 0.63
N ILE A 46 1.10 -8.75 -0.20
CA ILE A 46 0.61 -9.61 -1.27
C ILE A 46 0.23 -10.95 -0.63
N ILE A 47 -1.03 -11.36 -0.80
CA ILE A 47 -1.61 -12.48 -0.04
C ILE A 47 -0.96 -13.81 -0.41
N GLU A 48 -0.75 -14.07 -1.70
CA GLU A 48 -0.28 -15.37 -2.18
C GLU A 48 1.19 -15.63 -1.84
N THR A 49 2.03 -14.61 -1.97
CA THR A 49 3.48 -14.72 -1.72
C THR A 49 3.86 -14.34 -0.29
N ASN A 50 2.93 -13.79 0.48
CA ASN A 50 3.18 -13.17 1.79
C ASN A 50 4.27 -12.08 1.73
N LYS A 51 4.57 -11.55 0.54
CA LYS A 51 5.57 -10.50 0.32
C LYS A 51 5.02 -9.15 0.78
N GLU A 52 5.87 -8.39 1.46
CA GLU A 52 5.57 -7.04 1.90
C GLU A 52 6.32 -6.03 1.02
N VAL A 53 5.62 -4.99 0.59
CA VAL A 53 6.16 -3.87 -0.19
C VAL A 53 5.82 -2.57 0.53
N SER A 54 6.69 -1.57 0.45
CA SER A 54 6.52 -0.29 1.14
C SER A 54 7.09 0.84 0.30
N THR A 55 6.36 1.95 0.23
CA THR A 55 6.82 3.15 -0.44
C THR A 55 7.92 3.88 0.33
N ALA A 56 8.05 3.63 1.64
CA ALA A 56 9.09 4.24 2.48
C ALA A 56 10.50 3.77 2.12
N VAL A 57 10.63 2.61 1.47
CA VAL A 57 11.92 2.09 0.98
C VAL A 57 12.33 2.78 -0.33
N CYS A 58 11.36 3.21 -1.13
CA CYS A 58 11.58 3.78 -2.46
C CYS A 58 11.65 5.31 -2.46
N ASN A 59 11.01 5.98 -1.49
CA ASN A 59 11.03 7.43 -1.36
C ASN A 59 11.22 7.83 0.10
N PRO A 60 12.37 8.43 0.49
CA PRO A 60 12.63 8.85 1.87
C PRO A 60 11.73 10.03 2.31
N SER A 61 10.94 10.60 1.40
CA SER A 61 10.00 11.69 1.67
C SER A 61 8.56 11.16 1.64
N CYS A 62 7.76 11.44 2.66
CA CYS A 62 6.33 11.14 2.66
C CYS A 62 5.61 11.86 1.49
N PHE A 63 4.56 11.23 0.94
CA PHE A 63 3.70 11.85 -0.07
C PHE A 63 2.84 12.95 0.54
N LYS A 64 2.42 13.93 -0.28
CA LYS A 64 1.57 15.04 0.17
C LYS A 64 0.07 14.80 -0.02
N THR A 65 -0.30 13.72 -0.71
CA THR A 65 -1.68 13.33 -0.90
C THR A 65 -1.87 11.83 -0.70
N LEU A 66 -3.09 11.44 -0.33
CA LEU A 66 -3.51 10.04 -0.24
C LEU A 66 -3.42 9.36 -1.61
N ASP A 67 -3.82 10.07 -2.67
CA ASP A 67 -3.87 9.53 -4.03
C ASP A 67 -2.47 9.22 -4.56
N ASP A 68 -1.48 10.08 -4.30
CA ASP A 68 -0.08 9.82 -4.69
C ASP A 68 0.46 8.57 -3.97
N ALA A 69 0.20 8.45 -2.67
CA ALA A 69 0.63 7.29 -1.89
C ALA A 69 -0.04 5.99 -2.36
N LEU A 70 -1.33 6.07 -2.71
CA LEU A 70 -2.09 4.94 -3.28
C LEU A 70 -1.57 4.57 -4.67
N GLN A 71 -1.34 5.54 -5.54
CA GLN A 71 -0.87 5.27 -6.89
C GLN A 71 0.50 4.58 -6.87
N GLU A 72 1.42 5.04 -6.03
CA GLU A 72 2.75 4.46 -5.96
C GLU A 72 2.72 3.02 -5.42
N ILE A 73 1.98 2.76 -4.35
CA ILE A 73 1.90 1.40 -3.80
C ILE A 73 1.17 0.45 -4.75
N VAL A 74 0.17 0.93 -5.50
CA VAL A 74 -0.49 0.15 -6.56
C VAL A 74 0.50 -0.22 -7.65
N ASN A 75 1.32 0.73 -8.13
CA ASN A 75 2.35 0.45 -9.14
C ASN A 75 3.32 -0.65 -8.68
N LEU A 76 3.76 -0.59 -7.42
CA LEU A 76 4.62 -1.64 -6.84
C LEU A 76 3.92 -2.99 -6.79
N ILE A 77 2.65 -3.03 -6.39
CA ILE A 77 1.90 -4.30 -6.33
C ILE A 77 1.66 -4.86 -7.74
N ASP A 78 1.30 -4.02 -8.70
CA ASP A 78 1.09 -4.41 -10.09
C ASP A 78 2.33 -5.09 -10.67
N GLU A 79 3.51 -4.51 -10.46
CA GLU A 79 4.78 -5.10 -10.89
C GLU A 79 5.05 -6.48 -10.25
N GLU A 80 4.57 -6.70 -9.03
CA GLU A 80 4.74 -7.97 -8.31
C GLU A 80 3.71 -9.04 -8.70
N ILE A 81 2.47 -8.64 -9.05
CA ILE A 81 1.39 -9.58 -9.34
C ILE A 81 1.10 -9.76 -10.84
N LYS A 82 1.66 -8.93 -11.73
CA LYS A 82 1.42 -9.01 -13.18
C LYS A 82 1.72 -10.38 -13.77
N ASP A 83 2.69 -11.10 -13.19
CA ASP A 83 3.12 -12.39 -13.68
C ASP A 83 2.31 -13.58 -13.15
N ASN A 84 1.41 -13.34 -12.20
CA ASN A 84 0.54 -14.35 -11.61
C ASN A 84 -0.43 -14.96 -12.63
N ASP A 85 -0.55 -16.29 -12.62
CA ASP A 85 -1.39 -17.04 -13.57
C ASP A 85 -2.86 -16.62 -13.53
N TRP A 86 -3.40 -16.32 -12.35
CA TRP A 86 -4.79 -15.87 -12.20
C TRP A 86 -4.98 -14.49 -12.81
N VAL A 87 -4.05 -13.58 -12.55
CA VAL A 87 -4.05 -12.20 -13.08
C VAL A 87 -3.98 -12.23 -14.61
N LYS A 88 -3.05 -13.00 -15.17
CA LYS A 88 -2.92 -13.17 -16.64
C LYS A 88 -4.19 -13.72 -17.29
N LYS A 89 -4.78 -14.79 -16.73
CA LYS A 89 -6.02 -15.39 -17.25
C LYS A 89 -7.19 -14.42 -17.21
N THR A 90 -7.23 -13.56 -16.19
CA THR A 90 -8.28 -12.54 -16.05
C THR A 90 -8.16 -11.46 -17.12
N ILE A 91 -6.96 -10.92 -17.35
CA ILE A 91 -6.74 -9.83 -18.32
C ILE A 91 -7.10 -10.24 -19.75
N VAL A 92 -6.87 -11.51 -20.12
CA VAL A 92 -7.21 -12.02 -21.46
C VAL A 92 -8.72 -12.08 -21.68
N ASN A 93 -9.51 -12.23 -20.62
CA ASN A 93 -10.98 -12.37 -20.71
C ASN A 93 -11.72 -11.03 -20.63
N THR A 94 -11.03 -9.91 -20.41
CA THR A 94 -11.62 -8.55 -20.34
C THR A 94 -11.42 -7.70 -21.60
N LYS A 95 -10.79 -8.26 -22.66
CA LYS A 95 -10.73 -7.65 -23.99
C LYS A 95 -11.85 -8.15 -24.89
#